data_AF-A0A8T1MN33-F1
#
_entry.id   AF-A0A8T1MN33-F1
#
_cell.length_a   1.000
_cell.length_b   1.000
_cell.length_c   1.000
_cell.angle_alpha   90.00
_cell.angle_beta   90.00
_cell.angle_gamma   90.00
#
_symmetry.space_group_name_H-M   'P 1'
#
loop_
_entity.id
_entity.type
_entity.pdbx_description
1 polymer ?
#
loop_
_entity_poly.entity_id
_entity_poly.type
_entity_poly.pdbx_seq_one_letter_code
_entity_poly.pdbx_strand_id
1 'polypeptide(L)'
;MSSSVPLIFGISLCFSGIIGVLLGSYLGRRLLLIQPNADALVCAGSQFICAPVLFFTLLSPSVSFFLCVVLVFLVDLLLCLGWALVSDMTMSVVIPTRRSTASAVQMIMTHALGDCISPAIVGAISDGISDIASLETQYLSLQRALFLTPFVCVLGAFLFSMLSLCVVKGRRAVLQFIEESKLFQNSTESTCGASSPACLTDASRS
;
A
#
# COMPACT_ATOMS: atom_id res chain seq x y z
N MET A 1 33.76 -16.84 15.01
CA MET A 1 33.33 -15.46 14.66
C MET A 1 32.11 -15.42 13.73
N SER A 2 31.41 -16.54 13.45
CA SER A 2 30.30 -16.56 12.47
C SER A 2 28.92 -16.19 13.01
N SER A 3 28.71 -16.09 14.32
CA SER A 3 27.38 -15.88 14.90
C SER A 3 26.97 -14.41 15.04
N SER A 4 27.88 -13.46 14.85
CA SER A 4 27.62 -12.03 15.11
C SER A 4 26.85 -11.35 13.99
N VAL A 5 27.11 -11.72 12.73
CA VAL A 5 26.50 -11.07 11.56
C VAL A 5 24.96 -11.26 11.52
N PRO A 6 24.41 -12.48 11.62
CA PRO A 6 22.97 -12.68 11.61
C PRO A 6 22.28 -12.02 12.80
N LEU A 7 22.95 -11.96 13.95
CA LEU A 7 22.44 -11.37 15.18
C LEU A 7 22.34 -9.84 15.07
N ILE A 8 23.35 -9.18 14.50
CA ILE A 8 23.34 -7.73 14.24
C ILE A 8 22.23 -7.36 13.25
N PHE A 9 22.11 -8.10 12.15
CA PHE A 9 21.02 -7.89 11.19
C PHE A 9 19.64 -8.14 11.82
N GLY A 10 19.49 -9.22 12.60
CA GLY A 10 18.24 -9.54 13.27
C GLY A 10 17.79 -8.46 14.25
N ILE A 11 18.69 -7.97 15.11
CA ILE A 11 18.38 -6.86 16.03
C ILE A 11 17.99 -5.60 15.25
N SER A 12 18.73 -5.27 14.19
CA SER A 12 18.44 -4.12 13.35
C SER A 12 17.04 -4.18 12.72
N LEU A 13 16.66 -5.35 12.18
CA LEU A 13 15.33 -5.60 11.62
C LEU A 13 14.22 -5.49 12.68
N CYS A 14 14.44 -6.02 13.89
CA CYS A 14 13.47 -5.88 14.98
C CYS A 14 13.22 -4.40 15.33
N PHE A 15 14.27 -3.59 15.47
CA PHE A 15 14.11 -2.15 15.74
C PHE A 15 13.45 -1.42 14.58
N SER A 16 13.86 -1.71 13.35
CA SER A 16 13.27 -1.15 12.13
C SER A 16 11.77 -1.43 12.06
N GLY A 17 11.35 -2.68 12.27
CA GLY A 17 9.95 -3.08 12.22
C GLY A 17 9.09 -2.38 13.27
N ILE A 18 9.55 -2.30 14.53
CA ILE A 18 8.83 -1.58 15.60
C ILE A 18 8.67 -0.10 15.22
N ILE A 19 9.77 0.56 14.83
CA ILE A 19 9.75 1.98 14.44
C ILE A 19 8.88 2.20 13.21
N GLY A 20 8.98 1.34 12.20
CA GLY A 20 8.23 1.41 10.95
C GLY A 20 6.72 1.30 11.16
N VAL A 21 6.27 0.36 12.00
CA VAL A 21 4.83 0.20 12.31
C VAL A 21 4.30 1.38 13.12
N LEU A 22 5.05 1.87 14.11
CA LEU A 22 4.67 3.04 14.90
C LEU A 22 4.59 4.29 14.02
N LEU A 23 5.59 4.50 13.17
CA LEU A 23 5.65 5.64 12.25
C LEU A 23 4.54 5.55 11.20
N GLY A 24 4.29 4.37 10.63
CA GLY A 24 3.19 4.14 9.69
C GLY A 24 1.82 4.42 10.30
N SER A 25 1.57 3.93 11.52
CA SER A 25 0.32 4.19 12.26
C SER A 25 0.14 5.68 12.58
N TYR A 26 1.22 6.37 12.93
CA TYR A 26 1.20 7.81 13.19
C TYR A 26 0.95 8.61 11.91
N LEU A 27 1.61 8.26 10.81
CA LEU A 27 1.41 8.91 9.51
C LEU A 27 -0.02 8.72 9.01
N GLY A 28 -0.58 7.50 9.05
CA GLY A 28 -1.97 7.26 8.62
C GLY A 28 -2.98 8.15 9.35
N ARG A 29 -2.88 8.24 10.69
CA ARG A 29 -3.75 9.13 11.48
C ARG A 29 -3.56 10.62 11.18
N ARG A 30 -2.31 11.07 11.04
CA ARG A 30 -2.00 12.48 10.74
C ARG A 30 -2.50 12.89 9.36
N LEU A 31 -2.43 12.00 8.38
CA LEU A 31 -2.72 12.32 6.99
C LEU A 31 -4.20 12.21 6.63
N LEU A 32 -4.95 11.32 7.31
CA LEU A 32 -6.42 11.30 7.25
C LEU A 32 -7.05 12.65 7.64
N LEU A 33 -6.40 13.43 8.51
CA LEU A 33 -6.85 14.78 8.88
C LEU A 33 -6.69 15.79 7.74
N ILE A 34 -5.81 15.53 6.78
CA ILE A 34 -5.47 16.48 5.71
C ILE A 34 -6.16 16.11 4.40
N GLN A 35 -6.17 14.81 4.02
CA GLN A 35 -6.84 14.32 2.81
C GLN A 35 -7.35 12.89 3.00
N PRO A 36 -8.59 12.56 2.58
CA PRO A 36 -9.16 11.21 2.70
C PRO A 36 -8.52 10.15 1.77
N ASN A 37 -7.54 10.53 0.93
CA ASN A 37 -6.84 9.63 -0.01
C ASN A 37 -5.31 9.63 0.21
N ALA A 38 -4.86 10.18 1.33
CA ALA A 38 -3.45 10.41 1.58
C ALA A 38 -2.66 9.11 1.87
N ASP A 39 -3.32 8.09 2.42
CA ASP A 39 -2.67 6.85 2.86
C ASP A 39 -2.04 6.09 1.69
N ALA A 40 -2.77 6.02 0.55
CA ALA A 40 -2.26 5.40 -0.68
C ALA A 40 -1.11 6.20 -1.30
N LEU A 41 -1.11 7.53 -1.18
CA LEU A 41 -0.06 8.39 -1.72
C LEU A 41 1.25 8.22 -0.93
N VAL A 42 1.18 8.09 0.39
CA VAL A 42 2.37 7.81 1.22
C VAL A 42 2.92 6.43 0.97
N CYS A 43 2.05 5.42 0.81
CA CYS A 43 2.51 4.09 0.43
C CYS A 43 3.24 4.11 -0.92
N ALA A 44 2.72 4.84 -1.91
CA ALA A 44 3.42 5.05 -3.18
C ALA A 44 4.76 5.79 -2.98
N GLY A 45 4.79 6.82 -2.14
CA GLY A 45 6.00 7.57 -1.83
C GLY A 45 7.07 6.72 -1.13
N SER A 46 6.71 5.88 -0.16
CA SER A 46 7.65 5.00 0.53
C SER A 46 8.20 3.93 -0.40
N GLN A 47 7.38 3.35 -1.28
CA GLN A 47 7.84 2.40 -2.31
C GLN A 47 8.75 3.06 -3.35
N PHE A 48 8.46 4.29 -3.74
CA PHE A 48 9.29 5.05 -4.67
C PHE A 48 10.66 5.39 -4.07
N ILE A 49 10.73 5.74 -2.78
CA ILE A 49 12.00 5.98 -2.07
C ILE A 49 12.71 4.65 -1.79
N CYS A 50 11.96 3.57 -1.54
CA CYS A 50 12.51 2.25 -1.29
C CYS A 50 13.28 1.72 -2.50
N ALA A 51 12.78 1.92 -3.73
CA ALA A 51 13.42 1.43 -4.95
C ALA A 51 14.91 1.85 -5.13
N PRO A 52 15.29 3.14 -5.11
CA PRO A 52 16.68 3.56 -5.23
C PRO A 52 17.50 3.15 -4.00
N VAL A 53 16.94 3.20 -2.79
CA VAL A 53 17.67 2.79 -1.57
C VAL A 53 18.00 1.30 -1.65
N LEU A 54 17.05 0.46 -2.06
CA LEU A 54 17.23 -0.98 -2.23
C LEU A 54 18.27 -1.29 -3.32
N PHE A 55 18.26 -0.55 -4.43
CA PHE A 55 19.31 -0.66 -5.45
C PHE A 55 20.71 -0.39 -4.85
N PHE A 56 20.86 0.68 -4.07
CA PHE A 56 22.12 0.95 -3.36
C PHE A 56 22.46 -0.12 -2.31
N THR A 57 21.46 -0.66 -1.60
CA THR A 57 21.65 -1.76 -0.64
C THR A 57 22.26 -2.98 -1.30
N LEU A 58 21.86 -3.31 -2.54
CA LEU A 58 22.41 -4.45 -3.29
C LEU A 58 23.85 -4.21 -3.78
N LEU A 59 24.27 -2.95 -3.95
CA LEU A 59 25.64 -2.57 -4.34
C LEU A 59 26.59 -2.42 -3.13
N SER A 60 26.04 -2.08 -1.97
CA SER A 60 26.79 -1.84 -0.74
C SER A 60 27.62 -3.01 -0.16
N PRO A 61 27.32 -4.31 -0.39
CA PRO A 61 28.05 -5.40 0.27
C PRO A 61 29.54 -5.45 -0.07
N SER A 62 29.92 -4.94 -1.26
CA SER A 62 31.32 -4.89 -1.70
C SER A 62 32.11 -3.73 -1.09
N VAL A 63 31.44 -2.69 -0.59
CA VAL A 63 32.07 -1.46 -0.10
C VAL A 63 32.28 -1.50 1.41
N SER A 64 31.21 -1.75 2.17
CA SER A 64 31.33 -1.85 3.63
C SER A 64 30.13 -2.54 4.27
N PHE A 65 30.42 -3.32 5.32
CA PHE A 65 29.42 -4.04 6.08
C PHE A 65 28.46 -3.11 6.83
N PHE A 66 28.98 -2.07 7.49
CA PHE A 66 28.17 -1.13 8.27
C PHE A 66 27.18 -0.33 7.40
N LEU A 67 27.61 0.11 6.21
CA LEU A 67 26.75 0.84 5.29
C LEU A 67 25.61 -0.06 4.79
N CYS A 68 25.90 -1.32 4.51
CA CYS A 68 24.89 -2.31 4.14
C CYS A 68 23.82 -2.47 5.25
N VAL A 69 24.23 -2.62 6.51
CA VAL A 69 23.29 -2.73 7.65
C VAL A 69 22.40 -1.50 7.78
N VAL A 70 22.97 -0.28 7.64
CA VAL A 70 22.19 0.97 7.71
C VAL A 70 21.21 1.11 6.55
N LEU A 71 21.62 0.74 5.33
CA LEU A 71 20.73 0.77 4.17
C LEU A 71 19.62 -0.28 4.27
N VAL A 72 19.92 -1.50 4.74
CA VAL A 72 18.92 -2.54 5.02
C VAL A 72 17.91 -2.04 6.05
N PHE A 73 18.38 -1.41 7.13
CA PHE A 73 17.50 -0.80 8.14
C PHE A 73 16.54 0.22 7.51
N LEU A 74 17.03 1.08 6.62
CA LEU A 74 16.20 2.09 5.97
C LEU A 74 15.18 1.48 5.00
N VAL A 75 15.58 0.48 4.20
CA VAL A 75 14.70 -0.26 3.29
C VAL A 75 13.59 -0.96 4.08
N ASP A 76 13.97 -1.68 5.13
CA ASP A 76 13.02 -2.43 5.96
C ASP A 76 12.04 -1.48 6.67
N LEU A 77 12.51 -0.32 7.15
CA LEU A 77 11.65 0.68 7.79
C LEU A 77 10.59 1.20 6.80
N LEU A 78 11.00 1.56 5.58
CA LEU A 78 10.10 2.01 4.52
C LEU A 78 9.11 0.91 4.09
N LEU A 79 9.58 -0.34 4.05
CA LEU A 79 8.76 -1.50 3.74
C LEU A 79 7.70 -1.73 4.83
N CYS A 80 8.10 -1.81 6.10
CA CYS A 80 7.20 -1.97 7.25
C CYS A 80 6.19 -0.83 7.35
N LEU A 81 6.60 0.40 7.03
CA LEU A 81 5.70 1.55 6.97
C LEU A 81 4.62 1.38 5.89
N GLY A 82 4.97 0.89 4.70
CA GLY A 82 4.00 0.57 3.64
C GLY A 82 3.02 -0.54 4.04
N TRP A 83 3.51 -1.60 4.71
CA TRP A 83 2.69 -2.69 5.24
C TRP A 83 1.70 -2.21 6.32
N ALA A 84 2.11 -1.28 7.19
CA ALA A 84 1.20 -0.70 8.18
C ALA A 84 0.10 0.14 7.52
N LEU A 85 0.46 1.00 6.56
CA LEU A 85 -0.48 1.88 5.84
C LEU A 85 -1.50 1.11 5.01
N VAL A 86 -1.09 0.03 4.33
CA VAL A 86 -2.04 -0.77 3.53
C VAL A 86 -3.08 -1.46 4.43
N SER A 87 -2.71 -1.88 5.65
CA SER A 87 -3.66 -2.46 6.61
C SER A 87 -4.66 -1.42 7.14
N ASP A 88 -4.21 -0.18 7.34
CA ASP A 88 -5.06 0.94 7.77
C ASP A 88 -6.04 1.36 6.66
N MET A 89 -5.56 1.44 5.41
CA MET A 89 -6.38 1.69 4.23
C MET A 89 -7.48 0.63 4.06
N THR A 90 -7.14 -0.65 4.22
CA THR A 90 -8.12 -1.74 4.10
C THR A 90 -9.19 -1.66 5.17
N MET A 91 -8.89 -1.25 6.42
CA MET A 91 -9.96 -1.00 7.40
C MET A 91 -10.90 0.09 6.93
N SER A 92 -10.32 1.20 6.47
CA SER A 92 -11.08 2.41 6.18
C SER A 92 -12.10 2.24 5.06
N VAL A 93 -11.94 1.23 4.19
CA VAL A 93 -12.85 0.95 3.07
C VAL A 93 -13.81 -0.23 3.33
N VAL A 94 -13.64 -1.00 4.40
CA VAL A 94 -14.48 -2.17 4.71
C VAL A 94 -15.42 -1.93 5.88
N ILE A 95 -16.62 -2.47 5.78
CA ILE A 95 -17.64 -2.38 6.82
C ILE A 95 -17.12 -3.12 8.08
N PRO A 96 -17.32 -2.59 9.30
CA PRO A 96 -16.74 -3.15 10.53
C PRO A 96 -17.00 -4.65 10.75
N THR A 97 -18.17 -5.13 10.34
CA THR A 97 -18.57 -6.54 10.44
C THR A 97 -17.76 -7.48 9.53
N ARG A 98 -17.03 -6.96 8.54
CA ARG A 98 -16.24 -7.74 7.57
C ARG A 98 -14.74 -7.38 7.52
N ARG A 99 -14.19 -6.50 8.40
CA ARG A 99 -12.72 -6.20 8.38
C ARG A 99 -11.89 -7.47 8.51
N SER A 100 -12.22 -8.34 9.46
CA SER A 100 -11.40 -9.51 9.77
C SER A 100 -11.17 -10.38 8.53
N THR A 101 -12.24 -10.66 7.77
CA THR A 101 -12.13 -11.42 6.52
C THR A 101 -11.35 -10.67 5.45
N ALA A 102 -11.57 -9.36 5.27
CA ALA A 102 -10.86 -8.58 4.25
C ALA A 102 -9.34 -8.52 4.52
N SER A 103 -8.96 -8.27 5.77
CA SER A 103 -7.56 -8.28 6.20
C SER A 103 -6.93 -9.66 6.08
N ALA A 104 -7.68 -10.73 6.39
CA ALA A 104 -7.21 -12.11 6.25
C ALA A 104 -6.97 -12.48 4.78
N VAL A 105 -7.91 -12.14 3.88
CA VAL A 105 -7.76 -12.38 2.43
C VAL A 105 -6.55 -11.64 1.88
N GLN A 106 -6.36 -10.38 2.27
CA GLN A 106 -5.18 -9.61 1.88
C GLN A 106 -3.88 -10.27 2.35
N MET A 107 -3.81 -10.71 3.61
CA MET A 107 -2.63 -11.36 4.15
C MET A 107 -2.34 -12.69 3.46
N ILE A 108 -3.36 -13.53 3.24
CA ILE A 108 -3.24 -14.81 2.54
C ILE A 108 -2.76 -14.59 1.11
N MET A 109 -3.32 -13.64 0.38
CA MET A 109 -2.88 -13.35 -0.98
C MET A 109 -1.43 -12.90 -1.01
N THR A 110 -1.03 -11.95 -0.15
CA THR A 110 0.36 -11.47 -0.18
C THR A 110 1.36 -12.52 0.29
N HIS A 111 1.03 -13.35 1.29
CA HIS A 111 1.91 -14.44 1.72
C HIS A 111 1.96 -15.57 0.70
N ALA A 112 0.82 -16.07 0.23
CA ALA A 112 0.80 -17.17 -0.73
C ALA A 112 1.51 -16.79 -2.03
N LEU A 113 1.27 -15.59 -2.54
CA LEU A 113 1.96 -15.09 -3.72
C LEU A 113 3.42 -14.76 -3.40
N GLY A 114 3.71 -14.09 -2.28
CA GLY A 114 5.07 -13.69 -1.91
C GLY A 114 5.99 -14.88 -1.67
N ASP A 115 5.60 -15.82 -0.82
CA ASP A 115 6.43 -16.94 -0.38
C ASP A 115 6.54 -18.05 -1.42
N CYS A 116 5.52 -18.25 -2.27
CA CYS A 116 5.58 -19.23 -3.35
C CYS A 116 6.22 -18.66 -4.63
N ILE A 117 5.80 -17.47 -5.05
CA ILE A 117 6.17 -16.93 -6.37
C ILE A 117 7.54 -16.27 -6.32
N SER A 118 7.86 -15.51 -5.27
CA SER A 118 9.12 -14.75 -5.23
C SER A 118 10.35 -15.67 -5.29
N PRO A 119 10.47 -16.72 -4.45
CA PRO A 119 11.64 -17.62 -4.53
C PRO A 119 11.69 -18.42 -5.82
N ALA A 120 10.54 -18.81 -6.38
CA ALA A 120 10.47 -19.54 -7.64
C ALA A 120 10.96 -18.67 -8.82
N ILE A 121 10.56 -17.39 -8.88
CA ILE A 121 11.02 -16.45 -9.90
C ILE A 121 12.52 -16.15 -9.72
N VAL A 122 12.95 -15.81 -8.51
CA VAL A 122 14.36 -15.50 -8.21
C VAL A 122 15.25 -16.71 -8.50
N GLY A 123 14.81 -17.91 -8.12
CA GLY A 123 15.49 -19.18 -8.40
C GLY A 123 15.61 -19.45 -9.90
N ALA A 124 14.51 -19.36 -10.66
CA ALA A 124 14.54 -19.58 -12.11
C ALA A 124 15.44 -18.59 -12.85
N ILE A 125 15.46 -17.32 -12.44
CA ILE A 125 16.35 -16.30 -13.00
C ILE A 125 17.81 -16.60 -12.61
N SER A 126 18.06 -16.98 -11.36
CA SER A 126 19.39 -17.33 -10.87
C SER A 126 19.96 -18.56 -11.59
N ASP A 127 19.14 -19.59 -11.80
CA ASP A 127 19.55 -20.82 -12.48
C ASP A 127 19.83 -20.59 -13.97
N GLY A 128 19.07 -19.71 -14.62
CA GLY A 128 19.29 -19.34 -16.02
C GLY A 128 20.56 -18.51 -16.27
N ILE A 129 21.12 -17.88 -15.22
CA ILE A 129 22.33 -17.05 -15.29
C ILE A 129 23.56 -17.77 -14.71
N SER A 130 23.35 -18.79 -13.87
CA SER A 130 24.45 -19.49 -13.19
C SER A 130 25.24 -20.40 -14.13
N ASP A 131 26.55 -20.17 -14.21
CA ASP A 131 27.53 -21.13 -14.73
C ASP A 131 28.19 -21.81 -13.52
N ILE A 132 28.24 -23.15 -13.52
CA ILE A 132 28.29 -24.02 -12.32
C ILE A 132 29.69 -24.02 -11.63
N ALA A 133 30.54 -23.04 -11.92
CA ALA A 133 31.98 -23.07 -11.65
C ALA A 133 32.43 -22.46 -10.30
N SER A 134 31.68 -21.54 -9.65
CA SER A 134 32.16 -20.92 -8.41
C SER A 134 31.09 -20.35 -7.46
N LEU A 135 31.47 -20.21 -6.18
CA LEU A 135 30.69 -19.55 -5.12
C LEU A 135 30.49 -18.05 -5.38
N GLU A 136 31.45 -17.40 -6.03
CA GLU A 136 31.35 -16.00 -6.46
C GLU A 136 30.30 -15.81 -7.56
N THR A 137 30.26 -16.75 -8.52
CA THR A 137 29.26 -16.76 -9.60
C THR A 137 27.85 -16.99 -9.06
N GLN A 138 27.70 -17.83 -8.02
CA GLN A 138 26.42 -18.03 -7.34
C GLN A 138 25.95 -16.76 -6.63
N TYR A 139 26.84 -16.06 -5.92
CA TYR A 139 26.53 -14.78 -5.29
C TYR A 139 26.12 -13.73 -6.33
N LEU A 140 26.86 -13.61 -7.43
CA LEU A 140 26.54 -12.66 -8.51
C LEU A 140 25.20 -12.98 -9.19
N SER A 141 24.89 -14.26 -9.39
CA SER A 141 23.62 -14.68 -10.00
C SER A 141 22.43 -14.31 -9.10
N LEU A 142 22.55 -14.57 -7.80
CA LEU A 142 21.52 -14.21 -6.82
C LEU A 142 21.36 -12.68 -6.71
N GLN A 143 22.47 -11.94 -6.69
CA GLN A 143 22.46 -10.48 -6.68
C GLN A 143 21.77 -9.92 -7.94
N ARG A 144 22.03 -10.51 -9.12
CA ARG A 144 21.33 -10.19 -10.38
C ARG A 144 19.84 -10.47 -10.31
N ALA A 145 19.43 -11.59 -9.73
CA ALA A 145 18.01 -11.89 -9.54
C ALA A 145 17.35 -10.89 -8.57
N LEU A 146 18.04 -10.48 -7.50
CA LEU A 146 17.58 -9.47 -6.55
C LEU A 146 17.39 -8.08 -7.16
N PHE A 147 18.12 -7.73 -8.23
CA PHE A 147 17.89 -6.49 -8.99
C PHE A 147 16.51 -6.42 -9.66
N LEU A 148 15.75 -7.51 -9.74
CA LEU A 148 14.34 -7.49 -10.14
C LEU A 148 13.46 -6.76 -9.11
N THR A 149 13.79 -6.88 -7.81
CA THR A 149 13.02 -6.31 -6.69
C THR A 149 12.75 -4.80 -6.81
N PRO A 150 13.73 -3.93 -7.12
CA PRO A 150 13.45 -2.49 -7.28
C PRO A 150 12.49 -2.20 -8.44
N PHE A 151 12.48 -2.99 -9.52
CA PHE A 151 11.48 -2.85 -10.59
C PHE A 151 10.07 -3.17 -10.08
N VAL A 152 9.93 -4.22 -9.26
CA VAL A 152 8.66 -4.56 -8.62
C VAL A 152 8.21 -3.45 -7.66
N CYS A 153 9.13 -2.83 -6.90
CA CYS A 153 8.82 -1.67 -6.06
C CYS A 153 8.32 -0.47 -6.87
N VAL A 154 8.96 -0.14 -8.00
CA VAL A 154 8.51 0.95 -8.88
C VAL A 154 7.14 0.66 -9.47
N LEU A 155 6.89 -0.58 -9.92
CA LEU A 155 5.57 -1.00 -10.40
C LEU A 155 4.52 -0.92 -9.29
N GLY A 156 4.86 -1.33 -8.06
CA GLY A 156 4.02 -1.18 -6.88
C GLY A 156 3.68 0.28 -6.59
N ALA A 157 4.67 1.17 -6.59
CA ALA A 157 4.47 2.61 -6.42
C ALA A 157 3.53 3.19 -7.49
N PHE A 158 3.70 2.78 -8.75
CA PHE A 158 2.82 3.19 -9.84
C PHE A 158 1.38 2.72 -9.64
N LEU A 159 1.19 1.45 -9.28
CA LEU A 159 -0.13 0.87 -9.03
C LEU A 159 -0.83 1.53 -7.82
N PHE A 160 -0.11 1.81 -6.74
CA PHE A 160 -0.66 2.55 -5.59
C PHE A 160 -1.01 4.00 -5.94
N SER A 161 -0.20 4.66 -6.79
CA SER A 161 -0.52 5.99 -7.30
C SER A 161 -1.79 5.97 -8.16
N MET A 162 -1.92 5.00 -9.07
CA MET A 162 -3.13 4.80 -9.88
C MET A 162 -4.36 4.51 -9.00
N LEU A 163 -4.22 3.68 -7.96
CA LEU A 163 -5.28 3.39 -7.01
C LEU A 163 -5.73 4.66 -6.29
N SER A 164 -4.79 5.48 -5.80
CA SER A 164 -5.09 6.78 -5.17
C SER A 164 -5.91 7.67 -6.11
N LEU A 165 -5.52 7.78 -7.38
CA LEU A 165 -6.24 8.58 -8.38
C LEU A 165 -7.63 8.00 -8.72
N CYS A 166 -7.76 6.69 -8.87
CA CYS A 166 -9.03 6.04 -9.15
C CYS A 166 -10.04 6.20 -8.00
N VAL A 167 -9.60 6.09 -6.75
CA VAL A 167 -10.46 6.30 -5.57
C VAL A 167 -10.92 7.77 -5.51
N VAL A 168 -10.02 8.72 -5.78
CA VAL A 168 -10.37 10.16 -5.82
C VAL A 168 -11.39 10.44 -6.93
N LYS A 169 -11.18 9.91 -8.14
CA LYS A 169 -12.09 10.12 -9.28
C LYS A 169 -13.45 9.47 -9.03
N GLY A 170 -13.47 8.23 -8.53
CA GLY A 170 -14.71 7.52 -8.20
C GLY A 170 -15.54 8.26 -7.16
N ARG A 171 -14.90 8.76 -6.10
CA ARG A 171 -15.60 9.53 -5.05
C ARG A 171 -16.18 10.85 -5.57
N ARG A 172 -15.49 11.55 -6.48
CA ARG A 172 -16.02 12.78 -7.10
C ARG A 172 -17.23 12.51 -8.01
N ALA A 173 -17.17 11.46 -8.84
CA ALA A 173 -18.28 11.11 -9.72
C ALA A 173 -19.55 10.77 -8.91
N VAL A 174 -19.40 10.01 -7.81
CA VAL A 174 -20.53 9.69 -6.92
C VAL A 174 -21.12 10.93 -6.26
N LEU A 175 -20.28 11.86 -5.80
CA LEU A 175 -20.77 13.12 -5.21
C LEU A 175 -21.58 13.97 -6.21
N GLN A 176 -21.14 14.01 -7.48
CA GLN A 176 -21.87 14.69 -8.54
C GLN A 176 -23.24 14.05 -8.79
N PHE A 177 -23.33 12.72 -8.85
CA PHE A 177 -24.62 12.03 -8.98
C PHE A 177 -25.55 12.29 -7.78
N ILE A 178 -25.02 12.38 -6.56
CA ILE A 178 -25.82 12.70 -5.36
C ILE A 178 -26.36 14.13 -5.46
N GLU A 179 -25.54 15.09 -5.89
CA GLU A 179 -25.96 16.49 -6.04
C GLU A 179 -27.01 16.67 -7.16
N GLU A 180 -26.82 16.01 -8.31
CA GLU A 180 -27.84 15.98 -9.38
C GLU A 180 -29.16 15.35 -8.91
N SER A 181 -29.10 14.24 -8.16
CA SER A 181 -30.30 13.59 -7.62
C SER A 181 -31.05 14.48 -6.62
N LYS A 182 -30.33 15.25 -5.78
CA LYS A 182 -30.92 16.22 -4.85
C LYS A 182 -31.58 17.39 -5.58
N LEU A 183 -30.97 17.89 -6.66
CA LEU A 183 -31.58 18.93 -7.51
C LEU A 183 -32.88 18.44 -8.15
N PHE A 184 -32.88 17.22 -8.71
CA PHE A 184 -34.10 16.59 -9.25
C PHE A 184 -35.21 16.48 -8.20
N GLN A 185 -34.86 16.07 -6.98
CA GLN A 185 -35.83 15.93 -5.89
C GLN A 185 -36.43 17.29 -5.49
N ASN A 186 -35.60 18.34 -5.36
CA ASN A 186 -36.03 19.71 -5.04
C ASN A 186 -36.90 20.34 -6.15
N SER A 187 -36.60 20.07 -7.43
CA SER A 187 -37.43 20.51 -8.55
C SER A 187 -38.78 19.80 -8.59
N THR A 188 -38.84 18.52 -8.20
CA THR A 188 -40.09 17.74 -8.16
C THR A 188 -41.00 18.21 -7.02
N GLU A 189 -40.45 18.50 -5.82
CA GLU A 189 -41.21 19.12 -4.72
C GLU A 189 -41.71 20.54 -5.05
N SER A 190 -40.90 21.36 -5.74
CA SER A 190 -41.32 22.71 -6.15
C SER A 190 -42.45 22.69 -7.19
N THR A 191 -42.46 21.69 -8.08
CA THR A 191 -43.52 21.53 -9.08
C THR A 191 -44.82 21.00 -8.46
N CYS A 192 -44.73 20.07 -7.49
CA CYS A 192 -45.89 19.59 -6.74
C CYS A 192 -46.43 20.63 -5.74
N GLY A 193 -45.57 21.49 -5.19
CA GLY A 193 -45.95 22.60 -4.31
C GLY A 193 -46.54 23.81 -5.04
N ALA A 194 -46.19 24.02 -6.31
CA ALA A 194 -46.79 25.06 -7.16
C ALA A 194 -48.13 24.64 -7.78
N SER A 195 -48.47 23.34 -7.76
CA SER A 195 -49.77 22.81 -8.17
C SER A 195 -50.66 22.50 -6.96
N SER A 196 -50.91 23.47 -6.08
CA SER A 196 -52.15 23.55 -5.31
C SER A 196 -52.34 24.91 -4.63
N PRO A 197 -52.87 25.90 -5.35
CA PRO A 197 -53.88 26.79 -4.82
C PRO A 197 -55.28 26.30 -5.27
N ALA A 198 -56.21 26.21 -4.32
CA ALA A 198 -57.64 25.91 -4.49
C ALA A 198 -58.06 24.43 -4.59
N CYS A 199 -58.21 23.79 -3.42
CA CYS A 199 -59.51 23.19 -3.08
C CYS A 199 -59.88 23.65 -1.67
N LEU A 200 -60.51 24.82 -1.61
CA LEU A 200 -61.17 25.36 -0.44
C LEU A 200 -62.46 24.55 -0.21
N THR A 201 -62.72 24.21 1.05
CA THR A 201 -64.04 24.09 1.69
C THR A 201 -65.09 23.11 1.14
N ASP A 202 -65.37 22.06 1.91
CA ASP A 202 -66.71 21.73 2.46
C ASP A 202 -66.52 20.60 3.50
N ALA A 203 -66.66 20.86 4.81
CA ALA A 203 -67.88 20.70 5.59
C ALA A 203 -68.45 19.27 5.67
N SER A 204 -68.60 18.80 6.93
CA SER A 204 -69.65 17.89 7.41
C SER A 204 -69.56 16.38 7.07
N ARG A 205 -69.31 15.59 8.13
CA ARG A 205 -69.91 14.28 8.53
C ARG A 205 -68.84 13.38 9.14
N SER A 206 -68.79 13.29 10.48
CA SER A 206 -69.55 12.35 11.35
C SER A 206 -68.67 11.17 11.74
#